data_AF-A0A537Z3C3-F1
#
_entry.id   AF-A0A537Z3C3-F1
#
_cell.length_a   1.000
_cell.length_b   1.000
_cell.length_c   1.000
_cell.angle_alpha   90.00
_cell.angle_beta   90.00
_cell.angle_gamma   90.00
#
_symmetry.space_group_name_H-M   'P 1'
#
loop_
_entity.id
_entity.type
_entity.pdbx_description
1 polymer ?
#
loop_
_entity_poly.entity_id
_entity_poly.type
_entity_poly.pdbx_seq_one_letter_code
_entity_poly.pdbx_strand_id
1 'polypeptide(L)'
;MCNATTCPLSKLVNGLFVADFNRDGKSETNQTWGPYQNVSPYFISSVDDFIPAQTPPSGKVTVAIRSRGKGPLRTLAFPNFPSLTDVVTVQLNDFDQATGG
;
A
#
# COMPACT_ATOMS: atom_id res chain seq x y z
N MET A 1 -3.67 -6.80 2.12
CA MET A 1 -3.63 -5.36 2.42
C MET A 1 -4.95 -4.65 2.11
N CYS A 2 -5.48 -4.64 0.88
CA CYS A 2 -6.77 -4.00 0.58
C CYS A 2 -7.95 -4.95 0.89
N ASN A 3 -8.75 -4.65 1.92
CA ASN A 3 -9.91 -5.44 2.38
C ASN A 3 -11.08 -4.51 2.80
N ALA A 4 -12.15 -5.08 3.35
CA ALA A 4 -13.33 -4.31 3.77
C ALA A 4 -13.02 -3.24 4.83
N THR A 5 -11.99 -3.42 5.65
CA THR A 5 -11.59 -2.48 6.70
C THR A 5 -10.65 -1.39 6.18
N THR A 6 -9.64 -1.77 5.39
CA THR A 6 -8.59 -0.86 4.92
C THR A 6 -8.96 -0.14 3.62
N CYS A 7 -9.87 -0.70 2.83
CA CYS A 7 -10.38 -0.15 1.57
C CYS A 7 -11.93 -0.17 1.51
N PRO A 8 -12.66 0.43 2.47
CA PRO A 8 -14.11 0.43 2.45
C PRO A 8 -14.64 1.24 1.26
N LEU A 9 -15.72 0.77 0.63
CA LEU A 9 -16.35 1.46 -0.50
C LEU A 9 -16.79 2.88 -0.15
N SER A 10 -17.16 3.14 1.11
CA SER A 10 -17.57 4.47 1.60
C SER A 10 -16.46 5.52 1.55
N LYS A 11 -15.18 5.11 1.50
CA LYS A 11 -14.05 6.04 1.42
C LYS A 11 -13.57 6.33 0.01
N LEU A 12 -13.93 5.48 -0.98
CA LEU A 12 -13.44 5.63 -2.36
C LEU A 12 -11.89 5.79 -2.38
N VAL A 13 -11.19 4.87 -1.72
CA VAL A 13 -9.74 4.97 -1.47
C VAL A 13 -8.95 5.09 -2.77
N ASN A 14 -8.24 6.21 -2.94
CA ASN A 14 -7.28 6.47 -4.01
C ASN A 14 -5.82 6.47 -3.50
N GLY A 15 -5.62 6.69 -2.20
CA GLY A 15 -4.31 6.59 -1.55
C GLY A 15 -4.35 5.66 -0.35
N LEU A 16 -3.42 4.69 -0.28
CA LEU A 16 -3.28 3.77 0.84
C LEU A 16 -1.89 3.93 1.46
N PHE A 17 -1.84 4.40 2.70
CA PHE A 17 -0.60 4.49 3.46
C PHE A 17 -0.28 3.14 4.11
N VAL A 18 0.95 2.66 3.96
CA VAL A 18 1.40 1.38 4.47
C VAL A 18 2.62 1.62 5.33
N ALA A 19 2.55 1.27 6.61
CA ALA A 19 3.65 1.38 7.56
C ALA A 19 3.38 0.46 8.76
N ASP A 20 4.44 0.17 9.52
CA ASP A 20 4.34 -0.28 10.91
C ASP A 20 4.02 0.95 11.78
N PHE A 21 2.74 1.18 12.02
CA PHE A 21 2.28 2.42 12.66
C PHE A 21 2.51 2.43 14.17
N ASN A 22 2.46 1.26 14.79
CA ASN A 22 2.65 1.07 16.23
C ASN A 22 4.15 0.86 16.59
N ARG A 23 5.01 0.61 15.58
CA ARG A 23 6.45 0.35 15.68
C ARG A 23 6.80 -0.91 16.47
N ASP A 24 5.99 -1.95 16.33
CA ASP A 24 6.14 -3.18 17.11
C ASP A 24 6.67 -4.38 16.31
N GLY A 25 6.95 -4.19 15.01
CA GLY A 25 7.47 -5.23 14.14
C GLY A 25 6.44 -6.27 13.70
N LYS A 26 5.13 -6.00 13.83
CA LYS A 26 4.05 -6.91 13.42
C LYS A 26 3.17 -6.31 12.33
N SER A 27 2.53 -7.19 11.56
CA SER A 27 1.56 -6.79 10.53
C SER A 27 0.14 -7.09 11.00
N GLU A 28 -0.65 -6.05 11.23
CA GLU A 28 -2.09 -6.15 11.49
C GLU A 28 -2.91 -5.67 10.30
N THR A 29 -2.91 -6.47 9.23
CA THR A 29 -3.47 -6.08 7.92
C THR A 29 -4.98 -5.83 7.87
N ASN A 30 -5.70 -6.02 8.98
CA ASN A 30 -7.11 -5.68 9.16
C ASN A 30 -7.33 -4.43 10.02
N GLN A 31 -6.28 -3.70 10.36
CA GLN A 31 -6.33 -2.47 11.15
C GLN A 31 -5.98 -1.26 10.28
N THR A 32 -6.56 -0.12 10.65
CA THR A 32 -6.24 1.19 10.09
C THR A 32 -5.70 2.06 11.22
N TRP A 33 -4.75 2.93 10.92
CA TRP A 33 -4.24 3.88 11.90
C TRP A 33 -5.29 4.96 12.20
N GLY A 34 -5.54 5.23 13.48
CA GLY A 34 -6.59 6.13 13.97
C GLY A 34 -6.65 7.49 13.25
N PRO A 35 -5.51 8.19 13.06
CA PRO A 35 -5.47 9.43 12.29
C PRO A 35 -5.99 9.30 10.86
N TYR A 36 -5.89 8.15 10.19
CA TYR A 36 -6.45 7.97 8.84
C TYR A 36 -7.94 7.56 8.82
N GLN A 37 -8.57 7.32 9.97
CA GLN A 37 -9.96 6.83 10.01
C GLN A 37 -10.99 7.88 9.60
N ASN A 38 -10.84 9.14 10.03
CA ASN A 38 -11.81 10.21 9.80
C ASN A 38 -11.21 11.49 9.21
N VAL A 39 -10.01 11.43 8.65
CA VAL A 39 -9.35 12.61 8.07
C VAL A 39 -9.91 12.97 6.70
N SER A 40 -10.08 14.27 6.50
CA SER A 40 -10.08 14.86 5.18
C SER A 40 -8.64 14.89 4.65
N PRO A 41 -8.37 14.48 3.40
CA PRO A 41 -9.36 14.07 2.42
C PRO A 41 -9.86 12.63 2.60
N TYR A 42 -11.16 12.40 2.42
CA TYR A 42 -11.83 11.12 2.65
C TYR A 42 -11.36 9.96 1.74
N PHE A 43 -10.58 10.24 0.69
CA PHE A 43 -10.07 9.28 -0.28
C PHE A 43 -8.74 8.60 0.12
N ILE A 44 -8.28 8.78 1.36
CA ILE A 44 -7.10 8.08 1.90
C ILE A 44 -7.46 7.08 2.98
N SER A 45 -6.64 6.05 3.12
CA SER A 45 -6.72 5.07 4.19
C SER A 45 -5.32 4.58 4.57
N SER A 46 -5.25 3.66 5.52
CA SER A 46 -3.99 3.02 5.93
C SER A 46 -4.14 1.53 6.19
N VAL A 47 -3.01 0.84 6.26
CA VAL A 47 -2.92 -0.54 6.73
C VAL A 47 -1.64 -0.70 7.55
N ASP A 48 -1.75 -1.38 8.69
CA ASP A 48 -0.59 -1.74 9.51
C ASP A 48 0.11 -2.95 8.93
N ASP A 49 1.31 -2.74 8.39
CA ASP A 49 2.11 -3.79 7.75
C ASP A 49 3.59 -3.55 8.00
N PHE A 50 4.23 -4.50 8.71
CA PHE A 50 5.64 -4.49 8.96
C PHE A 50 6.42 -5.00 7.74
N ILE A 51 7.23 -4.11 7.16
CA ILE A 51 8.08 -4.39 6.00
C ILE A 51 9.55 -4.23 6.43
N PRO A 52 10.35 -5.32 6.47
CA PRO A 52 11.74 -5.25 6.87
C PRO A 52 12.58 -4.37 5.94
N ALA A 53 13.23 -3.35 6.49
CA ALA A 53 14.16 -2.48 5.79
C ALA A 53 15.62 -2.78 6.16
N GLN A 54 16.56 -2.34 5.31
CA GLN A 54 18.00 -2.47 5.60
C GLN A 54 18.79 -1.29 5.02
N THR A 55 19.91 -0.93 5.67
CA THR A 55 20.89 0.05 5.18
C THR A 55 22.28 -0.58 5.08
N PRO A 56 22.89 -0.68 3.89
CA PRO A 56 22.29 -0.41 2.57
C PRO A 56 21.16 -1.42 2.25
N PRO A 57 20.20 -1.07 1.37
CA PRO A 57 19.13 -1.99 0.97
C PRO A 57 19.70 -3.25 0.31
N SER A 58 19.42 -4.42 0.89
CA SER A 58 19.76 -5.74 0.35
C SER A 58 18.54 -6.53 -0.13
N GLY A 59 17.35 -6.08 0.28
CA GLY A 59 16.06 -6.70 -0.01
C GLY A 59 15.24 -5.88 -1.01
N LYS A 60 14.05 -6.41 -1.31
CA LYS A 60 13.08 -5.75 -2.19
C LYS A 60 11.70 -5.76 -1.56
N VAL A 61 10.97 -4.70 -1.80
CA VAL A 61 9.52 -4.62 -1.58
C VAL A 61 8.84 -4.80 -2.93
N THR A 62 7.86 -5.70 -2.99
CA THR A 62 7.06 -5.95 -4.19
C THR A 62 5.63 -5.52 -3.94
N VAL A 63 5.14 -4.59 -4.75
CA VAL A 63 3.73 -4.20 -4.79
C VAL A 63 3.08 -4.92 -5.95
N ALA A 64 2.03 -5.69 -5.66
CA ALA A 64 1.26 -6.42 -6.66
C ALA A 64 -0.21 -5.96 -6.61
N ILE A 65 -0.76 -5.55 -7.75
CA ILE A 65 -2.16 -5.16 -7.89
C ILE A 65 -2.86 -6.02 -8.92
N ARG A 66 -4.05 -6.51 -8.55
CA ARG A 66 -5.05 -7.03 -9.47
C ARG A 66 -6.23 -6.08 -9.45
N SER A 67 -6.43 -5.34 -10.53
CA SER A 67 -7.57 -4.44 -10.70
C SER A 67 -8.88 -5.22 -10.56
N ARG A 68 -9.94 -4.57 -10.04
CA ARG A 68 -11.29 -5.18 -10.04
C ARG A 68 -11.67 -5.51 -11.49
N GLY A 69 -12.05 -6.76 -11.76
CA GLY A 69 -12.32 -7.25 -13.12
C GLY A 69 -11.46 -8.47 -13.48
N LYS A 70 -11.16 -8.64 -14.77
CA LYS A 70 -10.39 -9.78 -15.32
C LYS A 70 -8.97 -9.41 -15.79
N GLY A 71 -8.43 -8.28 -15.33
CA GLY A 71 -7.09 -7.82 -15.70
C GLY A 71 -5.96 -8.71 -15.14
N PRO A 72 -4.76 -8.66 -15.76
CA PRO A 72 -3.59 -9.38 -15.27
C PRO A 72 -3.11 -8.84 -13.91
N LEU A 73 -2.31 -9.63 -13.21
CA LEU A 73 -1.58 -9.13 -12.03
C LEU A 73 -0.45 -8.20 -12.52
N ARG A 74 -0.40 -6.98 -11.99
CA ARG A 74 0.65 -6.00 -12.27
C ARG A 74 1.55 -5.89 -11.05
N THR A 75 2.86 -5.89 -11.26
CA THR A 75 3.85 -5.88 -10.17
C THR A 75 4.90 -4.80 -10.37
N LEU A 76 5.27 -4.13 -9.30
CA LEU A 76 6.42 -3.23 -9.23
C LEU A 76 7.29 -3.65 -8.04
N ALA A 77 8.61 -3.65 -8.21
CA ALA A 77 9.55 -3.92 -7.13
C ALA A 77 10.56 -2.78 -6.99
N PHE A 78 10.90 -2.45 -5.75
CA PHE A 78 11.89 -1.42 -5.39
C PHE A 78 12.71 -1.88 -4.17
N PRO A 79 13.89 -1.31 -3.92
CA PRO A 79 14.71 -1.66 -2.75
C PRO A 79 13.98 -1.42 -1.41
N ASN A 80 14.30 -2.20 -0.37
CA ASN A 80 13.69 -2.05 0.96
C ASN A 80 14.29 -0.89 1.76
N PHE A 81 14.00 0.33 1.33
CA PHE A 81 14.50 1.56 1.95
C PHE A 81 14.01 1.72 3.40
N PRO A 82 14.85 2.23 4.32
CA PRO A 82 14.48 2.51 5.71
C PRO A 82 13.58 3.76 5.83
N SER A 83 12.49 3.66 6.57
CA SER A 83 11.51 4.74 6.75
C SER A 83 12.02 5.95 7.57
N LEU A 84 13.19 5.84 8.21
CA LEU A 84 13.82 6.96 8.93
C LEU A 84 14.40 8.02 7.98
N THR A 85 14.78 7.62 6.77
CA THR A 85 15.45 8.51 5.79
C THR A 85 14.70 8.61 4.48
N ASP A 86 13.84 7.64 4.16
CA ASP A 86 13.23 7.50 2.84
C ASP A 86 11.70 7.40 2.93
N VAL A 87 11.04 7.87 1.88
CA VAL A 87 9.60 7.67 1.63
C VAL A 87 9.44 7.12 0.23
N VAL A 88 8.64 6.06 0.09
CA VAL A 88 8.34 5.47 -1.22
C VAL A 88 6.92 5.79 -1.63
N THR A 89 6.76 6.36 -2.83
CA THR A 89 5.46 6.57 -3.46
C THR A 89 5.35 5.67 -4.69
N VAL A 90 4.35 4.79 -4.70
CA VAL A 90 4.01 3.95 -5.86
C VAL A 90 2.73 4.47 -6.48
N GLN A 91 2.82 4.99 -7.70
CA GLN A 91 1.66 5.37 -8.50
C GLN A 91 1.33 4.22 -9.48
N LEU A 92 0.12 3.70 -9.37
CA LEU A 92 -0.38 2.63 -10.24
C LEU A 92 -1.17 3.26 -11.39
N ASN A 93 -1.10 2.66 -12.59
CA ASN A 93 -1.97 3.09 -13.69
C ASN A 93 -3.44 2.84 -13.31
N ASP A 94 -4.26 3.86 -13.51
CA ASP A 94 -5.70 3.91 -13.21
C ASP A 94 -6.57 3.11 -14.20
N PHE A 95 -5.99 2.68 -15.32
CA PHE A 95 -6.57 1.71 -16.24
C PHE A 95 -5.62 0.54 -16.51
N ASP A 96 -6.22 -0.62 -16.79
CA ASP A 96 -5.49 -1.74 -17.37
C ASP A 96 -5.33 -1.45 -18.86
N GLN A 97 -4.09 -1.34 -19.33
CA GLN A 97 -3.84 -1.26 -20.77
C GLN A 97 -4.30 -2.57 -21.41
N ALA A 98 -5.18 -2.47 -22.42
CA ALA A 98 -5.44 -3.62 -23.28
C ALA A 98 -4.09 -4.07 -23.85
N THR A 99 -3.75 -5.34 -23.66
CA THR A 99 -2.64 -5.94 -24.42
C THR A 99 -3.04 -5.79 -25.89
N GLY A 100 -2.38 -4.89 -26.61
CA GLY A 100 -2.52 -4.78 -28.06
C GLY A 100 -2.27 -6.17 -28.65
N GLY A 101 -3.24 -6.68 -29.40
CA GLY A 101 -3.08 -7.88 -30.22
C GLY A 101 -2.22 -7.62 -31.44
#